data_AF-A0A2Z3JAH3-F1
#
_entry.id   AF-A0A2Z3JAH3-F1
#
_cell.length_a   1.000
_cell.length_b   1.000
_cell.length_c   1.000
_cell.angle_alpha   90.00
_cell.angle_beta   90.00
_cell.angle_gamma   90.00
#
_symmetry.space_group_name_H-M   'P 1'
#
loop_
_entity.id
_entity.type
_entity.pdbx_description
1 polymer ?
#
loop_
_entity_poly.entity_id
_entity_poly.type
_entity_poly.pdbx_seq_one_letter_code
_entity_poly.pdbx_strand_id
1 'polypeptide(L)'
;MPVELERAIEGLYTTFERYPLPVRVDMSPYRDSEAELGAIRRRGLRQLTASDLNSFAFHAMTAVGDSDLFRYTLPRLLELLAQEELAVDAEIVIGKLSYAGWEGWPESEQRSIRSFLMACWLKGMNCEESCRGMTSVLFSSRLHKLRWSCRLI
;
A
#
# COMPACT_ATOMS: atom_id res chain seq x y z
N MET A 1 -10.28 6.65 10.96
CA MET A 1 -8.80 6.51 10.89
C MET A 1 -8.21 7.73 11.59
N PRO A 2 -6.95 7.77 12.06
CA PRO A 2 -6.38 9.01 12.62
C PRO A 2 -6.33 10.12 11.56
N VAL A 3 -6.59 11.37 11.95
CA VAL A 3 -6.66 12.53 11.03
C VAL A 3 -5.34 12.73 10.26
N GLU A 4 -4.22 12.45 10.91
CA GLU A 4 -2.87 12.54 10.38
C GLU A 4 -2.64 11.52 9.27
N LEU A 5 -3.20 10.32 9.41
CA LEU A 5 -3.14 9.28 8.39
C LEU A 5 -4.07 9.61 7.21
N GLU A 6 -5.26 10.13 7.48
CA GLU A 6 -6.17 10.65 6.42
C GLU A 6 -5.48 11.74 5.60
N ARG A 7 -4.85 12.72 6.26
CA ARG A 7 -4.07 13.78 5.60
C ARG A 7 -2.90 13.23 4.79
N ALA A 8 -2.17 12.24 5.31
CA ALA A 8 -1.06 11.64 4.59
C ALA A 8 -1.51 10.88 3.34
N ILE A 9 -2.66 10.19 3.41
CA ILE A 9 -3.28 9.52 2.25
C ILE A 9 -3.70 10.54 1.20
N GLU A 10 -4.35 11.64 1.58
CA GLU A 10 -4.70 12.71 0.63
C GLU A 10 -3.45 13.36 0.01
N GLY A 11 -2.37 13.47 0.78
CA GLY A 11 -1.05 13.90 0.28
C GLY A 11 -0.49 12.97 -0.80
N LEU A 12 -0.65 11.64 -0.64
CA LEU A 12 -0.25 10.67 -1.67
C LEU A 12 -1.05 10.88 -2.96
N TYR A 13 -2.38 10.98 -2.86
CA TYR A 13 -3.22 11.19 -4.03
C TYR A 13 -2.84 12.48 -4.78
N THR A 14 -2.68 13.59 -4.06
CA THR A 14 -2.28 14.87 -4.64
C THR A 14 -0.90 14.79 -5.29
N THR A 15 0.05 14.07 -4.69
CA THR A 15 1.43 14.01 -5.19
C THR A 15 1.55 13.15 -6.45
N PHE A 16 0.80 12.05 -6.52
CA PHE A 16 0.88 11.06 -7.60
C PHE A 16 -0.19 11.24 -8.68
N GLU A 17 -1.14 12.18 -8.55
CA GLU A 17 -2.17 12.46 -9.58
C GLU A 17 -1.58 12.82 -10.95
N ARG A 18 -0.34 13.31 -10.97
CA ARG A 18 0.40 13.67 -12.18
C ARG A 18 0.73 12.49 -13.08
N TYR A 19 0.69 11.26 -12.55
CA TYR A 19 0.94 10.05 -13.33
C TYR A 19 -0.38 9.57 -13.95
N PRO A 20 -0.54 9.63 -15.28
CA PRO A 20 -1.72 9.08 -15.92
C PRO A 20 -1.67 7.55 -15.91
N LEU A 21 -2.84 6.92 -16.07
CA LEU A 21 -2.90 5.49 -16.38
C LEU A 21 -2.18 5.24 -17.73
N PRO A 22 -1.14 4.39 -17.79
CA PRO A 22 -0.47 4.08 -19.04
C PRO A 22 -1.40 3.42 -20.06
N VAL A 23 -1.34 3.88 -21.32
CA VAL A 23 -2.14 3.33 -22.42
C VAL A 23 -1.73 1.90 -22.76
N ARG A 24 -0.42 1.64 -22.69
CA ARG A 24 0.18 0.32 -22.89
C ARG A 24 0.86 -0.11 -21.61
N VAL A 25 0.65 -1.36 -21.26
CA VAL A 25 1.22 -1.99 -20.06
C VAL A 25 1.87 -3.28 -20.53
N ASP A 26 3.19 -3.36 -20.39
CA ASP A 26 3.92 -4.58 -20.66
C ASP A 26 3.61 -5.61 -19.57
N MET A 27 3.46 -6.87 -19.98
CA MET A 27 3.01 -7.93 -19.09
C MET A 27 3.60 -9.26 -19.54
N SER A 28 3.93 -10.12 -18.57
CA SER A 28 4.31 -11.51 -18.84
C SER A 28 3.19 -12.25 -19.58
N PRO A 29 3.50 -13.10 -20.58
CA PRO A 29 2.50 -13.85 -21.34
C PRO A 29 1.72 -14.87 -20.49
N TYR A 30 2.18 -15.14 -19.26
CA TYR A 30 1.53 -16.04 -18.31
C TYR A 30 0.57 -15.34 -17.35
N ARG A 31 0.30 -14.05 -17.54
CA ARG A 31 -0.66 -13.27 -16.76
C ARG A 31 -1.92 -13.00 -17.57
N ASP A 32 -3.05 -12.94 -16.89
CA ASP A 32 -4.33 -12.57 -17.49
C ASP A 32 -4.52 -11.05 -17.41
N SER A 33 -4.50 -10.39 -18.57
CA SER A 33 -4.63 -8.93 -18.65
C SER A 33 -5.95 -8.42 -18.07
N GLU A 34 -7.03 -9.19 -18.13
CA GLU A 34 -8.32 -8.76 -17.63
C GLU A 34 -8.36 -8.86 -16.10
N ALA A 35 -7.79 -9.92 -15.55
CA ALA A 35 -7.66 -10.09 -14.10
C ALA A 35 -6.72 -9.04 -13.46
N GLU A 36 -5.64 -8.66 -14.15
CA GLU A 36 -4.66 -7.70 -13.61
C GLU A 36 -5.04 -6.24 -13.82
N LEU A 37 -5.60 -5.89 -14.98
CA LEU A 37 -5.79 -4.49 -15.40
C LEU A 37 -7.24 -4.12 -15.70
N GLY A 38 -8.17 -5.08 -15.78
CA GLY A 38 -9.54 -4.83 -16.19
C GLY A 38 -10.24 -3.80 -15.30
N ALA A 39 -10.15 -3.99 -13.98
CA ALA A 39 -10.70 -3.04 -13.01
C ALA A 39 -9.97 -1.69 -13.04
N ILE A 40 -8.63 -1.71 -13.07
CA ILE A 40 -7.77 -0.51 -13.13
C ILE A 40 -8.12 0.38 -14.34
N ARG A 41 -8.46 -0.22 -15.49
CA ARG A 41 -8.81 0.48 -16.73
C ARG A 41 -10.25 1.01 -16.75
N ARG A 42 -11.18 0.39 -16.03
CA ARG A 42 -12.61 0.75 -16.08
C ARG A 42 -13.08 1.64 -14.95
N ARG A 43 -12.38 1.64 -13.82
CA ARG A 43 -12.78 2.35 -12.59
C ARG A 43 -11.84 3.52 -12.32
N GLY A 44 -12.38 4.56 -11.68
CA GLY A 44 -11.53 5.60 -11.10
C GLY A 44 -10.65 5.01 -10.00
N LEU A 45 -9.42 5.50 -9.84
CA LEU A 45 -8.42 4.95 -8.91
C LEU A 45 -8.98 4.72 -7.49
N ARG A 46 -9.76 5.68 -6.95
CA ARG A 46 -10.38 5.58 -5.61
C ARG A 46 -11.51 4.55 -5.49
N GLN A 47 -12.05 4.08 -6.61
CA GLN A 47 -13.14 3.09 -6.64
C GLN A 47 -12.61 1.66 -6.70
N LEU A 48 -11.30 1.45 -6.83
CA LEU A 48 -10.70 0.12 -6.85
C LEU A 48 -10.76 -0.49 -5.46
N THR A 49 -11.28 -1.70 -5.36
CA THR A 49 -11.32 -2.47 -4.11
C THR A 49 -10.01 -3.23 -3.90
N ALA A 50 -9.77 -3.73 -2.69
CA ALA A 50 -8.65 -4.64 -2.44
C ALA A 50 -8.70 -5.88 -3.35
N SER A 51 -9.89 -6.43 -3.59
CA SER A 51 -10.06 -7.56 -4.51
C SER A 51 -9.62 -7.24 -5.94
N ASP A 52 -9.86 -6.01 -6.41
CA ASP A 52 -9.43 -5.57 -7.74
C ASP A 52 -7.91 -5.44 -7.85
N LEU A 53 -7.22 -5.19 -6.73
CA LEU A 53 -5.80 -4.85 -6.70
C LEU A 53 -4.88 -5.94 -6.12
N ASN A 54 -5.41 -6.98 -5.47
CA ASN A 54 -4.57 -7.99 -4.80
C ASN A 54 -3.63 -8.72 -5.77
N SER A 55 -4.14 -9.14 -6.94
CA SER A 55 -3.30 -9.79 -7.97
C SER A 55 -2.21 -8.83 -8.46
N PHE A 56 -2.63 -7.62 -8.83
CA PHE A 56 -1.73 -6.60 -9.32
C PHE A 56 -0.66 -6.23 -8.29
N ALA A 57 -1.02 -6.04 -7.02
CA ALA A 57 -0.10 -5.65 -5.96
C ALA A 57 1.08 -6.63 -5.80
N PHE A 58 0.80 -7.93 -5.94
CA PHE A 58 1.82 -8.97 -5.90
C PHE A 58 2.72 -8.94 -7.16
N HIS A 59 2.13 -8.72 -8.33
CA HIS A 59 2.80 -8.82 -9.62
C HIS A 59 3.40 -7.52 -10.17
N ALA A 60 3.06 -6.37 -9.56
CA ALA A 60 3.47 -5.04 -9.99
C ALA A 60 4.98 -4.97 -10.24
N MET A 61 5.35 -4.40 -11.39
CA MET A 61 6.71 -4.21 -11.91
C MET A 61 7.49 -5.49 -12.25
N THR A 62 7.18 -6.62 -11.61
CA THR A 62 7.91 -7.89 -11.82
C THR A 62 7.31 -8.73 -12.94
N ALA A 63 5.99 -8.64 -13.13
CA ALA A 63 5.28 -9.39 -14.16
C ALA A 63 4.18 -8.57 -14.84
N VAL A 64 3.74 -7.46 -14.23
CA VAL A 64 2.71 -6.56 -14.75
C VAL A 64 3.17 -5.11 -14.62
N GLY A 65 3.29 -4.44 -15.76
CA GLY A 65 3.66 -3.05 -15.90
C GLY A 65 5.05 -2.72 -15.39
N ASP A 66 5.29 -1.43 -15.25
CA ASP A 66 6.56 -0.84 -14.84
C ASP A 66 6.35 0.16 -13.68
N SER A 67 7.37 0.96 -13.42
CA SER A 67 7.35 1.97 -12.36
C SER A 67 6.30 3.06 -12.58
N ASP A 68 5.85 3.33 -13.80
CA ASP A 68 4.86 4.38 -14.08
C ASP A 68 3.45 3.89 -13.71
N LEU A 69 3.11 2.64 -14.09
CA LEU A 69 1.86 2.02 -13.63
C LEU A 69 1.84 1.85 -12.11
N PHE A 70 2.98 1.48 -11.52
CA PHE A 70 3.09 1.39 -10.07
C PHE A 70 2.85 2.76 -9.41
N ARG A 71 3.46 3.83 -9.91
CA ARG A 71 3.24 5.20 -9.39
C ARG A 71 1.79 5.67 -9.53
N TYR A 72 1.12 5.34 -10.63
CA TYR A 72 -0.33 5.61 -10.79
C TYR A 72 -1.17 4.89 -9.71
N THR A 73 -0.88 3.62 -9.45
CA THR A 73 -1.67 2.80 -8.51
C THR A 73 -1.26 2.96 -7.04
N LEU A 74 -0.09 3.55 -6.78
CA LEU A 74 0.53 3.60 -5.46
C LEU A 74 -0.35 4.25 -4.37
N PRO A 75 -1.01 5.41 -4.59
CA PRO A 75 -1.84 6.02 -3.56
C PRO A 75 -2.94 5.07 -3.06
N ARG A 76 -3.56 4.33 -3.98
CA ARG A 76 -4.64 3.39 -3.64
C ARG A 76 -4.12 2.14 -2.95
N LEU A 77 -2.98 1.61 -3.38
CA LEU A 77 -2.33 0.48 -2.72
C LEU A 77 -1.98 0.80 -1.26
N LEU A 78 -1.39 1.98 -1.02
CA LEU A 78 -1.01 2.40 0.32
C LEU A 78 -2.22 2.72 1.21
N GLU A 79 -3.27 3.32 0.66
CA GLU A 79 -4.53 3.52 1.38
C GLU A 79 -5.16 2.19 1.83
N LEU A 80 -5.33 1.25 0.91
CA LEU A 80 -5.90 -0.08 1.20
C LEU A 80 -5.02 -0.88 2.16
N LEU A 81 -3.70 -0.68 2.09
CA LEU A 81 -2.77 -1.26 3.04
C LEU A 81 -2.98 -0.71 4.45
N ALA A 82 -3.14 0.61 4.60
CA ALA A 82 -3.37 1.25 5.90
C ALA A 82 -4.74 0.90 6.52
N GLN A 83 -5.70 0.53 5.68
CA GLN A 83 -7.02 0.02 6.05
C GLN A 83 -7.01 -1.50 6.33
N GLU A 84 -5.88 -2.18 6.13
CA GLU A 84 -5.72 -3.62 6.32
C GLU A 84 -6.68 -4.45 5.45
N GLU A 85 -7.02 -3.95 4.26
CA GLU A 85 -7.96 -4.60 3.33
C GLU A 85 -7.26 -5.48 2.28
N LEU A 86 -5.97 -5.24 2.02
CA LEU A 86 -5.20 -6.05 1.08
C LEU A 86 -4.97 -7.46 1.65
N ALA A 87 -5.11 -8.46 0.78
CA ALA A 87 -4.77 -9.83 1.11
C ALA A 87 -3.25 -10.10 1.03
N VAL A 88 -2.52 -9.25 0.30
CA VAL A 88 -1.05 -9.28 0.25
C VAL A 88 -0.47 -8.69 1.53
N ASP A 89 0.57 -9.33 2.07
CA ASP A 89 1.25 -8.83 3.26
C ASP A 89 1.91 -7.46 2.98
N ALA A 90 1.96 -6.60 4.00
CA ALA A 90 2.53 -5.25 3.88
C ALA A 90 3.97 -5.24 3.34
N GLU A 91 4.76 -6.24 3.71
CA GLU A 91 6.14 -6.42 3.25
C GLU A 91 6.23 -6.51 1.72
N ILE A 92 5.24 -7.10 1.05
CA ILE A 92 5.20 -7.15 -0.41
C ILE A 92 5.05 -5.75 -0.99
N VAL A 93 4.03 -5.00 -0.55
CA VAL A 93 3.75 -3.65 -1.08
C VAL A 93 4.90 -2.68 -0.78
N ILE A 94 5.43 -2.70 0.44
CA ILE A 94 6.58 -1.87 0.82
C ILE A 94 7.86 -2.33 0.10
N GLY A 95 8.06 -3.63 -0.08
CA GLY A 95 9.18 -4.16 -0.87
C GLY A 95 9.15 -3.69 -2.32
N LYS A 96 7.95 -3.51 -2.91
CA LYS A 96 7.79 -2.93 -4.26
C LYS A 96 8.25 -1.47 -4.33
N LEU A 97 8.07 -0.66 -3.28
CA LEU A 97 8.62 0.69 -3.23
C LEU A 97 10.15 0.66 -3.36
N SER A 98 10.81 -0.18 -2.57
CA SER A 98 12.27 -0.36 -2.64
C SER A 98 12.72 -0.88 -4.01
N TYR A 99 12.01 -1.87 -4.58
CA TYR A 99 12.26 -2.38 -5.93
C TYR A 99 12.16 -1.28 -6.99
N ALA A 100 11.22 -0.34 -6.83
CA ALA A 100 11.03 0.79 -7.74
C ALA A 100 12.05 1.92 -7.57
N GLY A 101 12.96 1.81 -6.59
CA GLY A 101 13.98 2.82 -6.32
C GLY A 101 13.40 4.16 -5.88
N TRP A 102 12.34 4.14 -5.06
CA TRP A 102 11.59 5.35 -4.68
C TRP A 102 12.44 6.46 -4.03
N GLU A 103 13.58 6.11 -3.41
CA GLU A 103 14.53 7.07 -2.85
C GLU A 103 15.23 7.93 -3.90
N GLY A 104 15.20 7.52 -5.18
CA GLY A 104 15.67 8.31 -6.32
C GLY A 104 14.59 9.15 -6.99
N TRP A 105 13.33 9.05 -6.56
CA TRP A 105 12.23 9.83 -7.12
C TRP A 105 12.27 11.29 -6.68
N PRO A 106 11.48 12.19 -7.30
CA PRO A 106 11.45 13.60 -6.88
C PRO A 106 11.13 13.79 -5.39
N GLU A 107 11.72 14.81 -4.78
CA GLU A 107 11.67 15.02 -3.33
C GLU A 107 10.22 15.11 -2.79
N SER A 108 9.30 15.66 -3.58
CA SER A 108 7.88 15.72 -3.24
C SER A 108 7.26 14.32 -3.04
N GLU A 109 7.60 13.37 -3.90
CA GLU A 109 7.13 11.98 -3.82
C GLU A 109 7.71 11.28 -2.60
N GLN A 110 9.02 11.44 -2.40
CA GLN A 110 9.68 10.87 -1.24
C GLN A 110 9.08 11.39 0.06
N ARG A 111 8.85 12.70 0.15
CA ARG A 111 8.25 13.34 1.32
C ARG A 111 6.85 12.79 1.57
N SER A 112 6.03 12.67 0.53
CA SER A 112 4.67 12.13 0.66
C SER A 112 4.67 10.68 1.15
N ILE A 113 5.56 9.82 0.62
CA ILE A 113 5.71 8.44 1.07
C ILE A 113 6.18 8.39 2.53
N ARG A 114 7.20 9.16 2.91
CA ARG A 114 7.70 9.24 4.30
C ARG A 114 6.62 9.70 5.28
N SER A 115 5.84 10.72 4.91
CA SER A 115 4.72 11.21 5.73
C SER A 115 3.66 10.12 5.96
N PHE A 116 3.32 9.35 4.92
CA PHE A 116 2.43 8.20 5.05
C PHE A 116 3.00 7.11 5.96
N LEU A 117 4.26 6.70 5.76
CA LEU A 117 4.90 5.66 6.57
C LEU A 117 4.98 6.07 8.05
N MET A 118 5.31 7.34 8.33
CA MET A 118 5.32 7.88 9.69
C MET A 118 3.92 7.88 10.32
N ALA A 119 2.88 8.27 9.58
CA ALA A 119 1.51 8.24 10.09
C ALA A 119 1.02 6.82 10.39
N CYS A 120 1.37 5.84 9.53
CA CYS A 120 1.10 4.42 9.78
C CYS A 120 1.82 3.90 11.03
N TRP A 121 3.09 4.28 11.22
CA TRP A 121 3.86 3.94 12.41
C TRP A 121 3.20 4.47 13.70
N LEU A 122 2.83 5.76 13.71
CA LEU A 122 2.16 6.39 14.85
C LEU A 122 0.78 5.75 15.14
N LYS A 123 0.00 5.39 14.10
CA LYS A 123 -1.25 4.61 14.25
C LYS A 123 -0.97 3.28 14.98
N GLY A 124 0.07 2.56 14.57
CA GLY A 124 0.46 1.28 15.19
C GLY A 124 0.82 1.43 16.66
N MET A 125 1.64 2.43 17.01
CA MET A 125 2.03 2.72 18.40
C MET A 125 0.82 3.07 19.28
N ASN A 126 -0.07 3.92 18.81
CA ASN A 126 -1.26 4.34 19.56
C ASN A 126 -2.26 3.18 19.76
N CYS A 127 -2.21 2.15 18.91
CA CYS A 127 -3.03 0.96 19.06
C CYS A 127 -2.55 0.08 20.23
N GLU A 128 -1.25 0.04 20.53
CA GLU A 128 -0.69 -0.73 21.65
C GLU A 128 -1.03 -0.10 23.01
N GLU A 129 -1.05 1.22 23.11
CA GLU A 129 -1.35 1.92 24.37
C GLU A 129 -2.83 1.89 24.73
N SER A 130 -3.73 1.91 23.72
CA SER A 130 -5.17 1.79 23.95
C SER A 130 -5.61 0.38 24.37
N CYS A 131 -4.76 -0.65 24.23
CA CYS A 131 -5.02 -2.01 24.70
C CYS A 131 -4.56 -2.28 26.14
N ARG A 132 -3.92 -1.32 26.84
CA ARG A 132 -3.52 -1.47 28.26
C ARG A 132 -4.65 -1.20 29.26
N GLY A 133 -5.87 -1.62 28.91
CA GLY A 133 -7.05 -1.53 29.74
C GLY A 133 -7.87 -2.81 29.69
N MET A 134 -7.28 -3.96 30.02
CA MET A 134 -8.01 -5.15 30.51
C MET A 134 -7.03 -6.23 30.99
N THR A 135 -6.62 -6.12 32.24
CA THR A 135 -6.26 -7.28 33.05
C THR A 135 -7.50 -8.13 33.28
N SER A 136 -7.62 -9.27 32.61
CA SER A 136 -7.99 -10.58 33.18
C SER A 136 -8.56 -11.51 32.10
N VAL A 137 -7.93 -12.68 31.96
CA VAL A 137 -8.55 -13.95 31.53
C VAL A 137 -9.32 -13.88 30.22
N LEU A 138 -8.63 -14.08 29.10
CA LEU A 138 -9.01 -14.93 27.96
C LEU A 138 -7.89 -14.84 26.91
N PHE A 139 -6.71 -15.33 27.28
CA PHE A 139 -5.61 -15.56 26.36
C PHE A 139 -5.85 -16.93 25.69
N SER A 140 -6.76 -16.99 24.73
CA SER A 140 -6.90 -18.16 23.87
C SER A 140 -7.30 -17.71 22.47
N SER A 141 -6.35 -17.90 21.54
CA SER A 141 -6.62 -18.15 20.12
C SER A 141 -7.01 -16.97 19.24
N ARG A 142 -6.22 -15.88 19.22
CA ARG A 142 -6.19 -14.96 18.05
C ARG A 142 -4.96 -14.04 17.97
N LEU A 143 -3.78 -14.60 18.20
CA LEU A 143 -2.51 -13.91 17.99
C LEU A 143 -1.65 -14.69 16.99
N HIS A 144 -1.92 -14.50 15.70
CA HIS A 144 -0.96 -14.81 14.64
C HIS A 144 -1.02 -13.66 13.64
N LYS A 145 0.14 -13.05 13.37
CA LYS A 145 0.42 -12.02 12.33
C LYS A 145 0.41 -10.53 12.71
N LEU A 146 0.75 -10.17 13.95
CA LEU A 146 1.41 -8.89 14.21
C LEU A 146 2.71 -9.15 14.98
N ARG A 147 3.74 -9.56 14.23
CA ARG A 147 5.14 -9.49 14.66
C ARG A 147 5.86 -8.53 13.73
N TRP A 148 5.62 -7.24 13.90
CA TRP A 148 6.58 -6.22 13.52
C TRP A 148 7.76 -6.40 14.48
N SER A 149 8.71 -7.28 14.10
CA SER A 149 9.89 -7.51 14.92
C SER A 149 10.76 -6.26 14.86
N CYS A 150 10.75 -5.48 15.93
CA CYS A 150 11.87 -4.64 16.33
C CYS A 150 13.19 -5.42 16.21
N ARG A 151 14.00 -5.11 15.19
CA ARG A 151 15.46 -5.29 15.05
C ARG A 151 15.85 -4.61 13.74
N LEU A 152 16.81 -3.70 13.60
CA LEU A 152 17.86 -3.08 14.41
C LEU A 152 18.09 -1.70 13.72
N ILE A 153 18.36 -0.60 14.44
CA ILE A 153 19.73 -0.08 14.69
C ILE A 153 20.68 -0.33 13.51
#